data_AF-A0A7S0RNQ2-F1
#
_entry.id   AF-A0A7S0RNQ2-F1
#
_cell.length_a   1.000
_cell.length_b   1.000
_cell.length_c   1.000
_cell.angle_alpha   90.00
_cell.angle_beta   90.00
_cell.angle_gamma   90.00
#
_symmetry.space_group_name_H-M   'P 1'
#
loop_
_entity.id
_entity.type
_entity.pdbx_description
1 polymer ?
#
loop_
_entity_poly.entity_id
_entity_poly.type
_entity_poly.pdbx_seq_one_letter_code
_entity_poly.pdbx_strand_id
1 'polypeptide(L)'
;CDHSCGAQYCSKKCESAAWSSCHELLCEKSDSQVKGFTTNWGAFQAHSASDQESFMLAALIIARLACLRKNNDMDALAVMKHRLEKLCGAFWWDLVQVPEDVPASKHPKYRALQLRKKMLGKSLGLLSAALVPVLESNGCLKTGKKDATSAGDDVIKSLLTEEGYGRLNGQILQNALCIDFPHPVRQYLELVAANLDGALKDGEEARTQETLQKLQPLKDALQHIVSYQQMLEEEEEDSEESEDDEDDDDDEEEEDSSSSEEEENKEEGVAHGGNAARGNDQGQSSNGSSTEGQARQLLALLAQVAAEYAVDFEGSGVYSTVAWANHSCCPNASAEFPYGDHRCALTTTEAVPAGGEVCISYIENEEPLQARTSGLYEYQFVCDCQKCVAEGGGGKSAGKRKGKAGAELHANDAKKKRPL
;
A
#
# COMPACT_ATOMS: atom_id res chain seq x y z
N CYS A 1 5.12 7.12 20.81
CA CYS A 1 6.46 7.66 21.05
C CYS A 1 6.40 8.56 22.27
N ASP A 2 7.18 8.28 23.31
CA ASP A 2 7.26 9.09 24.54
C ASP A 2 7.69 10.55 24.27
N HIS A 3 8.32 10.81 23.11
CA HIS A 3 8.68 12.15 22.66
C HIS A 3 7.59 12.87 21.86
N SER A 4 6.39 12.28 21.72
CA SER A 4 5.25 12.88 21.00
C SER A 4 5.54 13.26 19.55
N CYS A 5 6.37 12.47 18.85
CA CYS A 5 6.64 12.64 17.41
C CYS A 5 5.53 12.10 16.48
N GLY A 6 4.39 11.67 17.03
CA GLY A 6 3.29 11.09 16.26
C GLY A 6 3.38 9.58 16.02
N ALA A 7 4.56 8.96 16.12
CA ALA A 7 4.68 7.51 15.97
C ALA A 7 3.92 6.74 17.06
N GLN A 8 3.07 5.80 16.64
CA GLN A 8 2.25 4.94 17.51
C GLN A 8 2.78 3.52 17.57
N TYR A 9 2.59 2.85 18.71
CA TYR A 9 3.04 1.48 18.93
C TYR A 9 1.94 0.70 19.65
N CYS A 10 1.76 -0.57 19.29
CA CYS A 10 0.74 -1.41 19.92
C CYS A 10 1.00 -1.73 21.41
N SER A 11 2.22 -1.49 21.90
CA SER A 11 2.58 -1.67 23.31
C SER A 11 3.84 -0.89 23.68
N LYS A 12 4.03 -0.65 24.98
CA LYS A 12 5.30 -0.11 25.52
C LYS A 12 6.51 -0.96 25.18
N LYS A 13 6.34 -2.29 25.11
CA LYS A 13 7.40 -3.20 24.68
C LYS A 13 7.83 -2.93 23.23
N CYS A 14 6.87 -2.74 22.32
CA CYS A 14 7.15 -2.42 20.92
C CYS A 14 7.77 -1.03 20.77
N GLU A 15 7.32 -0.05 21.56
CA GLU A 15 7.91 1.28 21.60
C GLU A 15 9.38 1.25 22.04
N SER A 16 9.72 0.56 23.14
CA SER A 16 11.10 0.43 23.60
C SER A 16 11.97 -0.33 22.59
N ALA A 17 11.43 -1.39 21.96
CA ALA A 17 12.13 -2.14 20.92
C ALA A 17 12.41 -1.25 19.68
N ALA A 18 11.41 -0.50 19.21
CA ALA A 18 11.56 0.45 18.11
C ALA A 18 12.61 1.52 18.44
N TRP A 19 12.55 2.10 19.64
CA TRP A 19 13.54 3.07 20.13
C TRP A 19 14.96 2.52 20.04
N SER A 20 15.20 1.34 20.63
CA SER A 20 16.52 0.71 20.65
C SER A 20 17.04 0.26 19.28
N SER A 21 16.15 0.02 18.32
CA SER A 21 16.50 -0.57 17.02
C SER A 21 16.79 0.47 15.94
N CYS A 22 16.03 1.56 15.87
CA CYS A 22 16.19 2.59 14.85
C CYS A 22 15.49 3.91 15.19
N HIS A 23 14.38 3.88 15.95
CA HIS A 23 13.54 5.06 16.13
C HIS A 23 14.24 6.18 16.91
N GLU A 24 15.22 5.87 17.78
CA GLU A 24 16.03 6.91 18.43
C GLU A 24 16.69 7.85 17.39
N LEU A 25 17.18 7.31 16.26
CA LEU A 25 17.80 8.08 15.17
C LEU A 25 16.79 8.70 14.19
N LEU A 26 15.52 8.30 14.26
CA LEU A 26 14.47 8.75 13.35
C LEU A 26 13.43 9.64 14.05
N CYS A 27 13.52 9.80 15.37
CA CYS A 27 12.54 10.53 16.15
C CYS A 27 12.73 12.03 15.97
N GLU A 28 11.81 12.68 15.26
CA GLU A 28 11.85 14.12 14.99
C GLU A 28 11.79 15.02 16.24
N LYS A 29 11.34 14.46 17.36
CA LYS A 29 11.16 15.17 18.64
C LYS A 29 12.17 14.71 19.70
N SER A 30 13.14 13.86 19.36
CA SER A 30 14.22 13.51 20.27
C SER A 30 15.28 14.63 20.27
N ASP A 31 16.03 14.70 21.37
CA ASP A 31 16.76 15.87 21.89
C ASP A 31 17.64 16.63 20.87
N SER A 32 17.05 17.50 20.04
CA SER A 32 17.76 18.44 19.14
C SER A 32 18.63 17.82 18.03
N GLN A 33 18.12 16.79 17.34
CA GLN A 33 18.95 15.91 16.50
C GLN A 33 19.72 16.51 15.32
N VAL A 34 19.31 17.65 14.77
CA VAL A 34 20.04 18.53 13.84
C VAL A 34 19.04 19.57 13.33
N LYS A 35 19.49 20.80 13.05
CA LYS A 35 18.66 21.83 12.44
C LYS A 35 18.10 21.36 11.09
N GLY A 36 16.77 21.33 10.95
CA GLY A 36 16.08 20.95 9.71
C GLY A 36 15.77 19.46 9.56
N PHE A 37 16.12 18.61 10.54
CA PHE A 37 15.85 17.17 10.48
C PHE A 37 14.36 16.86 10.30
N THR A 38 13.49 17.40 11.15
CA THR A 38 12.02 17.23 11.08
C THR A 38 11.47 17.54 9.69
N THR A 39 11.90 18.65 9.09
CA THR A 39 11.41 19.05 7.76
C THR A 39 11.86 18.07 6.68
N ASN A 40 13.13 17.66 6.70
CA ASN A 40 13.67 16.75 5.69
C ASN A 40 13.14 15.32 5.87
N TRP A 41 13.01 14.85 7.11
CA TRP A 41 12.44 13.55 7.41
C TRP A 41 10.96 13.50 7.01
N GLY A 42 10.15 14.48 7.44
CA GLY A 42 8.76 14.59 6.98
C GLY A 42 8.62 14.63 5.46
N ALA A 43 9.48 15.37 4.76
CA ALA A 43 9.49 15.39 3.29
C ALA A 43 9.85 14.03 2.66
N PHE A 44 10.82 13.31 3.26
CA PHE A 44 11.15 11.95 2.85
C PHE A 44 10.00 10.96 3.11
N GLN A 45 9.34 11.06 4.26
CA GLN A 45 8.21 10.22 4.63
C GLN A 45 7.03 10.45 3.67
N ALA A 46 6.69 11.71 3.39
CA ALA A 46 5.64 12.06 2.44
C ALA A 46 5.94 11.50 1.04
N HIS A 47 7.17 11.69 0.54
CA HIS A 47 7.59 11.13 -0.75
C HIS A 47 7.55 9.59 -0.77
N SER A 48 7.97 8.93 0.31
CA SER A 48 7.94 7.46 0.38
C SER A 48 6.50 6.93 0.41
N ALA A 49 5.60 7.61 1.12
CA ALA A 49 4.19 7.24 1.20
C ALA A 49 3.45 7.44 -0.13
N SER A 50 3.78 8.49 -0.89
CA SER A 50 3.15 8.77 -2.18
C SER A 50 3.69 7.92 -3.34
N ASP A 51 4.99 7.63 -3.33
CA ASP A 51 5.66 7.09 -4.52
C ASP A 51 6.03 5.61 -4.42
N GLN A 52 6.55 5.14 -3.29
CA GLN A 52 6.98 3.74 -3.12
C GLN A 52 7.28 3.38 -1.65
N GLU A 53 6.57 2.39 -1.11
CA GLU A 53 6.74 1.96 0.29
C GLU A 53 8.14 1.39 0.59
N SER A 54 8.79 0.77 -0.40
CA SER A 54 10.12 0.18 -0.24
C SER A 54 11.17 1.19 0.21
N PHE A 55 11.01 2.48 -0.13
CA PHE A 55 11.90 3.55 0.32
C PHE A 55 11.89 3.71 1.83
N MET A 56 10.71 3.65 2.46
CA MET A 56 10.60 3.72 3.92
C MET A 56 11.32 2.52 4.56
N LEU A 57 11.13 1.31 4.02
CA LEU A 57 11.79 0.12 4.55
C LEU A 57 13.32 0.18 4.36
N ALA A 58 13.81 0.74 3.24
CA ALA A 58 15.23 0.98 3.01
C ALA A 58 15.81 1.96 4.05
N ALA A 59 15.10 3.05 4.36
CA ALA A 59 15.49 4.00 5.39
C ALA A 59 15.55 3.35 6.79
N LEU A 60 14.56 2.51 7.14
CA LEU A 60 14.55 1.77 8.39
C LEU A 60 15.72 0.78 8.51
N ILE A 61 16.08 0.10 7.41
CA ILE A 61 17.26 -0.78 7.36
C ILE A 61 18.55 0.01 7.58
N ILE A 62 18.72 1.15 6.90
CA ILE A 62 19.91 2.00 7.04
C ILE A 62 20.00 2.56 8.48
N ALA A 63 18.89 3.05 9.04
CA ALA A 63 18.83 3.52 10.41
C ALA A 63 19.14 2.42 11.43
N ARG A 64 18.67 1.18 11.18
CA ARG A 64 19.01 0.03 12.03
C ARG A 64 20.49 -0.32 11.99
N LEU A 65 21.10 -0.33 10.81
CA LEU A 65 22.56 -0.52 10.68
C LEU A 65 23.33 0.57 11.42
N ALA A 66 22.84 1.82 11.33
CA ALA A 66 23.42 2.94 12.08
C ALA A 66 23.29 2.77 13.60
N CYS A 67 22.12 2.35 14.11
CA CYS A 67 21.94 2.06 15.53
C CYS A 67 22.89 0.96 16.02
N LEU A 68 23.06 -0.13 15.25
CA LEU A 68 24.02 -1.18 15.59
C LEU A 68 25.44 -0.63 15.70
N ARG A 69 25.84 0.23 14.76
CA ARG A 69 27.15 0.90 14.79
C ARG A 69 27.29 1.86 15.97
N LYS A 70 26.29 2.70 16.23
CA LYS A 70 26.25 3.62 17.38
C LYS A 70 26.45 2.89 18.69
N ASN A 71 25.80 1.73 18.83
CA ASN A 71 25.85 0.90 20.02
C ASN A 71 27.07 -0.05 20.04
N ASN A 72 27.97 0.05 19.05
CA ASN A 72 29.16 -0.78 18.90
C ASN A 72 28.86 -2.30 18.85
N ASP A 73 27.68 -2.69 18.34
CA ASP A 73 27.28 -4.08 18.10
C ASP A 73 27.77 -4.52 16.71
N MET A 74 29.08 -4.72 16.61
CA MET A 74 29.74 -5.05 15.35
C MET A 74 29.40 -6.45 14.85
N ASP A 75 29.07 -7.38 15.74
CA ASP A 75 28.66 -8.74 15.38
C ASP A 75 27.30 -8.73 14.68
N ALA A 76 26.30 -8.06 15.25
CA ALA A 76 24.99 -7.92 14.60
C ALA A 76 25.09 -7.11 13.30
N LEU A 77 25.94 -6.07 13.27
CA LEU A 77 26.19 -5.30 12.05
C LEU A 77 26.78 -6.17 10.93
N ALA A 78 27.75 -7.02 11.24
CA ALA A 78 28.36 -7.95 10.30
C ALA A 78 27.35 -8.99 9.80
N VAL A 79 26.49 -9.53 10.69
CA VAL A 79 25.41 -10.46 10.30
C VAL A 79 24.42 -9.78 9.36
N MET A 80 24.01 -8.54 9.64
CA MET A 80 23.09 -7.80 8.77
C MET A 80 23.72 -7.47 7.41
N LYS A 81 24.99 -7.02 7.39
CA LYS A 81 25.75 -6.81 6.15
C LYS A 81 25.80 -8.09 5.31
N HIS A 82 26.16 -9.21 5.93
CA HIS A 82 26.23 -10.50 5.26
C HIS A 82 24.87 -10.93 4.68
N ARG A 83 23.78 -10.72 5.42
CA ARG A 83 22.42 -11.01 4.92
C ARG A 83 22.08 -10.16 3.70
N LEU A 84 22.33 -8.85 3.74
CA LEU A 84 22.09 -7.96 2.61
C LEU A 84 22.91 -8.35 1.38
N GLU A 85 24.17 -8.78 1.54
CA GLU A 85 25.00 -9.26 0.43
C GLU A 85 24.49 -10.57 -0.19
N LYS A 86 23.70 -11.36 0.54
CA LYS A 86 23.19 -12.68 0.11
C LYS A 86 21.76 -12.66 -0.42
N LEU A 87 20.99 -11.61 -0.13
CA LEU A 87 19.63 -11.49 -0.66
C LEU A 87 19.67 -11.26 -2.18
N CYS A 88 18.84 -12.01 -2.90
CA CYS A 88 18.62 -11.79 -4.32
C CYS A 88 18.15 -10.35 -4.54
N GLY A 89 18.74 -9.66 -5.52
CA GLY A 89 18.57 -8.24 -5.68
C GLY A 89 19.05 -7.74 -7.03
N ALA A 90 18.11 -7.55 -7.96
CA ALA A 90 18.33 -6.68 -9.10
C ALA A 90 18.34 -5.20 -8.65
N PHE A 91 18.74 -4.29 -9.53
CA PHE A 91 18.50 -2.88 -9.23
C PHE A 91 17.01 -2.57 -9.36
N TRP A 92 16.49 -1.73 -8.48
CA TRP A 92 15.07 -1.36 -8.45
C TRP A 92 14.54 -0.84 -9.80
N TRP A 93 15.37 -0.13 -10.57
CA TRP A 93 15.00 0.38 -11.88
C TRP A 93 14.99 -0.70 -12.99
N ASP A 94 15.60 -1.87 -12.77
CA ASP A 94 15.56 -2.99 -13.71
C ASP A 94 14.26 -3.82 -13.57
N LEU A 95 13.52 -3.64 -12.47
CA LEU A 95 12.28 -4.37 -12.16
C LEU A 95 11.02 -3.81 -12.86
N VAL A 96 11.17 -3.14 -14.00
CA VAL A 96 10.04 -2.50 -14.72
C VAL A 96 9.40 -3.52 -15.67
N GLN A 97 8.08 -3.67 -15.61
CA GLN A 97 7.35 -4.56 -16.52
C GLN A 97 7.47 -4.09 -17.97
N VAL A 98 7.95 -4.99 -18.84
CA VAL A 98 8.15 -4.72 -20.26
C VAL A 98 7.36 -5.68 -21.19
N PRO A 99 6.08 -5.39 -21.57
CA PRO A 99 5.45 -6.00 -22.77
C PRO A 99 6.29 -5.93 -24.08
N GLU A 100 6.50 -7.05 -24.75
CA GLU A 100 7.57 -7.25 -25.75
C GLU A 100 7.45 -6.46 -27.09
N ASP A 101 6.37 -5.71 -27.31
CA ASP A 101 5.89 -5.41 -28.68
C ASP A 101 6.19 -4.00 -29.22
N VAL A 102 6.99 -3.14 -28.55
CA VAL A 102 7.19 -1.73 -28.98
C VAL A 102 8.68 -1.34 -29.15
N PRO A 103 9.06 -0.60 -30.20
CA PRO A 103 10.46 -0.15 -30.42
C PRO A 103 11.02 0.76 -29.32
N ALA A 104 12.25 0.49 -28.88
CA ALA A 104 12.98 1.14 -27.78
C ALA A 104 12.91 2.69 -27.72
N SER A 105 13.05 3.37 -28.86
CA SER A 105 13.12 4.85 -28.91
C SER A 105 11.78 5.56 -28.71
N LYS A 106 10.66 4.84 -28.78
CA LYS A 106 9.31 5.37 -28.52
C LYS A 106 8.63 4.63 -27.37
N HIS A 107 9.36 3.76 -26.67
CA HIS A 107 8.77 2.87 -25.69
C HIS A 107 8.54 3.58 -24.35
N PRO A 108 7.33 3.56 -23.77
CA PRO A 108 7.02 4.02 -22.41
C PRO A 108 7.96 3.51 -21.29
N LYS A 109 8.84 2.55 -21.57
CA LYS A 109 9.64 1.82 -20.58
C LYS A 109 11.08 2.27 -20.46
N TYR A 110 11.65 2.83 -21.53
CA TYR A 110 12.82 3.69 -21.36
C TYR A 110 12.42 4.92 -20.57
N ARG A 111 11.21 5.47 -20.83
CA ARG A 111 10.62 6.52 -20.00
C ARG A 111 10.39 6.04 -18.55
N ALA A 112 9.88 4.82 -18.33
CA ALA A 112 9.70 4.26 -16.99
C ALA A 112 11.03 4.00 -16.26
N LEU A 113 12.07 3.52 -16.95
CA LEU A 113 13.42 3.38 -16.39
C LEU A 113 13.97 4.74 -15.94
N GLN A 114 13.89 5.76 -16.80
CA GLN A 114 14.33 7.12 -16.46
C GLN A 114 13.50 7.72 -15.33
N LEU A 115 12.19 7.46 -15.33
CA LEU A 115 11.28 7.89 -14.27
C LEU A 115 11.63 7.23 -12.93
N ARG A 116 11.86 5.91 -12.89
CA ARG A 116 12.33 5.21 -11.69
C ARG A 116 13.67 5.74 -11.22
N LYS A 117 14.66 5.94 -12.11
CA LYS A 117 15.93 6.56 -11.71
C LYS A 117 15.76 7.96 -11.14
N LYS A 118 14.88 8.78 -11.72
CA LYS A 118 14.55 10.12 -11.20
C LYS A 118 13.87 10.04 -9.82
N MET A 119 12.91 9.14 -9.64
CA MET A 119 12.23 8.87 -8.36
C MET A 119 13.24 8.42 -7.29
N LEU A 120 14.08 7.44 -7.61
CA LEU A 120 15.13 6.97 -6.71
C LEU A 120 16.09 8.09 -6.32
N GLY A 121 16.52 8.91 -7.28
CA GLY A 121 17.41 10.05 -7.03
C GLY A 121 16.78 11.09 -6.12
N LYS A 122 15.49 11.42 -6.33
CA LYS A 122 14.71 12.30 -5.44
C LYS A 122 14.63 11.72 -4.03
N SER A 123 14.26 10.44 -3.91
CA SER A 123 14.17 9.71 -2.64
C SER A 123 15.50 9.69 -1.89
N LEU A 124 16.60 9.33 -2.56
CA LEU A 124 17.93 9.31 -1.97
C LEU A 124 18.39 10.71 -1.54
N GLY A 125 18.07 11.75 -2.31
CA GLY A 125 18.36 13.14 -1.96
C GLY A 125 17.65 13.56 -0.67
N LEU A 126 16.35 13.29 -0.56
CA LEU A 126 15.56 13.56 0.65
C LEU A 126 16.07 12.75 1.85
N LEU A 127 16.31 11.45 1.67
CA LEU A 127 16.84 10.57 2.71
C LEU A 127 18.21 11.05 3.19
N SER A 128 19.10 11.43 2.27
CA SER A 128 20.44 11.90 2.62
C SER A 128 20.38 13.23 3.38
N ALA A 129 19.53 14.17 2.94
CA ALA A 129 19.32 15.45 3.62
C ALA A 129 18.75 15.30 5.03
N ALA A 130 17.94 14.27 5.26
CA ALA A 130 17.42 13.93 6.59
C ALA A 130 18.49 13.20 7.43
N LEU A 131 18.99 12.08 6.94
CA LEU A 131 19.68 11.09 7.77
C LEU A 131 21.18 11.38 7.92
N VAL A 132 21.89 11.82 6.87
CA VAL A 132 23.35 12.01 6.92
C VAL A 132 23.79 12.88 8.10
N PRO A 133 23.20 14.07 8.36
CA PRO A 133 23.60 14.90 9.49
C PRO A 133 23.41 14.21 10.85
N VAL A 134 22.33 13.42 11.00
CA VAL A 134 22.04 12.66 12.22
C VAL A 134 23.05 11.52 12.39
N LEU A 135 23.41 10.84 11.30
CA LEU A 135 24.43 9.78 11.34
C LEU A 135 25.81 10.33 11.67
N GLU A 136 26.17 11.51 11.16
CA GLU A 136 27.45 12.16 11.48
C GLU A 136 27.50 12.63 12.93
N SER A 137 26.44 13.27 13.43
CA SER A 137 26.35 13.73 14.82
C SER A 137 26.42 12.59 15.83
N ASN A 138 25.93 11.41 15.45
CA ASN A 138 26.00 10.17 16.25
C ASN A 138 27.23 9.30 15.94
N GLY A 139 28.20 9.78 15.14
CA GLY A 139 29.42 9.04 14.81
C GLY A 139 29.21 7.76 13.98
N CYS A 140 28.02 7.58 13.42
CA CYS A 140 27.63 6.44 12.60
C CYS A 140 28.16 6.52 11.17
N LEU A 141 28.44 7.72 10.67
CA LEU A 141 28.94 7.96 9.31
C LEU A 141 30.08 8.98 9.33
N LYS A 142 31.09 8.78 8.48
CA LYS A 142 32.22 9.71 8.27
C LYS A 142 32.35 10.06 6.79
N THR A 143 32.11 11.32 6.42
CA THR A 143 32.13 11.78 5.02
C THR A 143 33.42 12.49 4.59
N GLY A 144 34.41 12.61 5.48
CA GLY A 144 35.66 13.35 5.23
C GLY A 144 36.59 12.73 4.16
N LYS A 145 37.18 13.59 3.31
CA LYS A 145 38.11 13.23 2.19
C LYS A 145 39.43 12.55 2.57
N LYS A 146 39.77 12.40 3.86
CA LYS A 146 41.11 11.95 4.29
C LYS A 146 41.31 10.43 4.41
N ASP A 147 40.25 9.64 4.43
CA ASP A 147 40.35 8.19 4.63
C ASP A 147 39.82 7.42 3.42
N ALA A 148 40.57 7.47 2.31
CA ALA A 148 40.34 6.63 1.14
C ALA A 148 40.72 5.15 1.38
N THR A 149 41.27 4.82 2.56
CA THR A 149 41.77 3.48 2.90
C THR A 149 40.74 2.57 3.58
N SER A 150 39.54 3.07 3.94
CA SER A 150 38.43 2.26 4.49
C SER A 150 37.10 2.42 3.73
N ALA A 151 37.10 3.18 2.62
CA ALA A 151 35.90 3.50 1.85
C ALA A 151 35.16 2.27 1.27
N GLY A 152 35.83 1.12 1.18
CA GLY A 152 35.24 -0.14 0.70
C GLY A 152 34.48 -0.96 1.75
N ASP A 153 34.58 -0.63 3.05
CA ASP A 153 34.01 -1.47 4.13
C ASP A 153 32.82 -0.85 4.87
N ASP A 154 32.56 0.45 4.68
CA ASP A 154 31.44 1.11 5.33
C ASP A 154 30.11 0.83 4.61
N VAL A 155 29.40 -0.19 5.12
CA VAL A 155 28.08 -0.62 4.62
C VAL A 155 27.04 0.52 4.59
N ILE A 156 27.07 1.45 5.54
CA ILE A 156 26.08 2.54 5.59
C ILE A 156 26.37 3.53 4.47
N LYS A 157 27.66 3.88 4.29
CA LYS A 157 28.10 4.77 3.21
C LYS A 157 27.80 4.17 1.84
N SER A 158 28.01 2.87 1.64
CA SER A 158 27.71 2.21 0.36
C SER A 158 26.21 2.23 0.04
N LEU A 159 25.35 2.09 1.06
CA LEU A 159 23.89 2.13 0.89
C LEU A 159 23.36 3.54 0.58
N LEU A 160 24.07 4.60 0.96
CA LEU A 160 23.75 6.00 0.64
C LEU A 160 24.36 6.47 -0.69
N THR A 161 24.38 5.58 -1.68
CA THR A 161 24.74 5.87 -3.07
C THR A 161 23.60 5.45 -3.98
N GLU A 162 23.50 5.99 -5.20
CA GLU A 162 22.45 5.57 -6.15
C GLU A 162 22.48 4.05 -6.41
N GLU A 163 23.69 3.49 -6.53
CA GLU A 163 23.87 2.05 -6.75
C GLU A 163 23.43 1.23 -5.53
N GLY A 164 23.92 1.58 -4.34
CA GLY A 164 23.58 0.84 -3.11
C GLY A 164 22.12 0.97 -2.71
N TYR A 165 21.55 2.18 -2.82
CA TYR A 165 20.15 2.43 -2.51
C TYR A 165 19.22 1.78 -3.54
N GLY A 166 19.58 1.85 -4.82
CA GLY A 166 18.85 1.17 -5.89
C GLY A 166 18.87 -0.35 -5.76
N ARG A 167 20.01 -0.93 -5.37
CA ARG A 167 20.12 -2.37 -5.08
C ARG A 167 19.31 -2.77 -3.86
N LEU A 168 19.39 -2.00 -2.77
CA LEU A 168 18.62 -2.28 -1.54
C LEU A 168 17.12 -2.28 -1.80
N ASN A 169 16.61 -1.32 -2.57
CA ASN A 169 15.20 -1.27 -2.93
C ASN A 169 14.77 -2.44 -3.82
N GLY A 170 15.62 -2.86 -4.78
CA GLY A 170 15.34 -4.06 -5.58
C GLY A 170 15.33 -5.34 -4.73
N GLN A 171 16.26 -5.46 -3.77
CA GLN A 171 16.26 -6.54 -2.79
C GLN A 171 14.99 -6.55 -1.94
N ILE A 172 14.53 -5.39 -1.49
CA ILE A 172 13.28 -5.28 -0.74
C ILE A 172 12.12 -5.77 -1.59
N LEU A 173 11.94 -5.25 -2.81
CA LEU A 173 10.83 -5.67 -3.68
C LEU A 173 10.84 -7.15 -4.01
N GLN A 174 12.01 -7.75 -4.21
CA GLN A 174 12.10 -9.18 -4.55
C GLN A 174 11.93 -10.12 -3.35
N ASN A 175 12.00 -9.63 -2.11
CA ASN A 175 12.02 -10.48 -0.91
C ASN A 175 11.01 -10.07 0.19
N ALA A 176 10.36 -8.91 0.06
CA ALA A 176 9.36 -8.47 1.03
C ALA A 176 8.05 -9.26 0.85
N LEU A 177 7.45 -9.62 1.97
CA LEU A 177 6.10 -10.16 2.05
C LEU A 177 5.16 -9.04 2.49
N CYS A 178 3.98 -8.99 1.86
CA CYS A 178 2.85 -8.26 2.39
C CYS A 178 2.29 -9.00 3.61
N ILE A 179 1.92 -8.25 4.62
CA ILE A 179 1.41 -8.72 5.91
C ILE A 179 0.08 -8.01 6.13
N ASP A 180 -1.00 -8.77 6.16
CA ASP A 180 -2.31 -8.24 6.53
C ASP A 180 -2.48 -8.28 8.05
N PHE A 181 -2.81 -7.14 8.63
CA PHE A 181 -3.18 -7.02 10.04
C PHE A 181 -4.67 -6.74 10.13
N PRO A 182 -5.45 -7.67 10.72
CA PRO A 182 -6.88 -7.45 10.89
C PRO A 182 -7.16 -6.13 11.60
N HIS A 183 -8.09 -5.35 11.07
CA HIS A 183 -8.47 -4.11 11.72
C HIS A 183 -9.04 -4.42 13.13
N PRO A 184 -8.56 -3.77 14.20
CA PRO A 184 -8.94 -4.15 15.57
C PRO A 184 -10.42 -3.96 15.85
N VAL A 185 -11.07 -3.02 15.14
CA VAL A 185 -12.52 -2.78 15.26
C VAL A 185 -13.33 -3.84 14.50
N ARG A 186 -12.80 -4.44 13.42
CA ARG A 186 -13.53 -5.41 12.60
C ARG A 186 -13.99 -6.61 13.41
N GLN A 187 -13.08 -7.21 14.18
CA GLN A 187 -13.40 -8.35 15.04
C GLN A 187 -14.48 -8.00 16.09
N TYR A 188 -14.44 -6.78 16.63
CA TYR A 188 -15.47 -6.31 17.55
C TYR A 188 -16.84 -6.19 16.86
N LEU A 189 -16.91 -5.61 15.66
CA LEU A 189 -18.16 -5.47 14.92
C LEU A 189 -18.74 -6.83 14.52
N GLU A 190 -17.91 -7.77 14.07
CA GLU A 190 -18.31 -9.14 13.73
C GLU A 190 -18.87 -9.89 14.95
N LEU A 191 -18.24 -9.75 16.12
CA LEU A 191 -18.75 -10.32 17.38
C LEU A 191 -20.09 -9.72 17.80
N VAL A 192 -20.25 -8.40 17.67
CA VAL A 192 -21.52 -7.72 17.98
C VAL A 192 -22.61 -8.20 17.02
N ALA A 193 -22.30 -8.29 15.71
CA ALA A 193 -23.23 -8.75 14.69
C ALA A 193 -23.67 -10.20 14.96
N ALA A 194 -22.74 -11.10 15.27
CA ALA A 194 -23.04 -12.50 15.59
C ALA A 194 -23.95 -12.64 16.82
N ASN A 195 -23.73 -11.82 17.86
CA ASN A 195 -24.58 -11.83 19.05
C ASN A 195 -26.00 -11.32 18.76
N LEU A 196 -26.14 -10.26 17.97
CA LEU A 196 -27.44 -9.72 17.58
C LEU A 196 -28.21 -10.66 16.65
N ASP A 197 -27.53 -11.26 15.67
CA ASP A 197 -28.10 -12.27 14.76
C ASP A 197 -28.54 -13.53 15.51
N GLY A 198 -27.75 -13.97 16.50
CA GLY A 198 -28.14 -15.05 17.42
C GLY A 198 -29.42 -14.74 18.21
N ALA A 199 -29.49 -13.55 18.84
CA ALA A 199 -30.69 -13.13 19.57
C ALA A 199 -31.94 -13.06 18.68
N LEU A 200 -31.76 -12.63 17.42
CA LEU A 200 -32.83 -12.57 16.43
C LEU A 200 -33.33 -13.98 16.04
N LYS A 201 -32.42 -14.93 15.83
CA LYS A 201 -32.72 -16.33 15.47
C LYS A 201 -33.39 -17.12 16.60
N ASP A 202 -33.07 -16.80 17.85
CA ASP A 202 -33.70 -17.42 19.02
C ASP A 202 -35.20 -17.07 19.16
N GLY A 203 -35.69 -16.06 18.42
CA GLY A 203 -37.10 -15.66 18.41
C GLY A 203 -37.55 -14.96 19.70
N GLU A 204 -36.61 -14.62 20.59
CA GLU A 204 -36.88 -13.92 21.84
C GLU A 204 -36.87 -12.40 21.61
N GLU A 205 -38.04 -11.84 21.29
CA GLU A 205 -38.20 -10.42 20.98
C GLU A 205 -37.69 -9.50 22.11
N ALA A 206 -37.97 -9.84 23.38
CA ALA A 206 -37.53 -9.07 24.54
C ALA A 206 -36.00 -8.99 24.66
N ARG A 207 -35.30 -10.11 24.41
CA ARG A 207 -33.84 -10.18 24.43
C ARG A 207 -33.21 -9.42 23.27
N THR A 208 -33.83 -9.50 22.09
CA THR A 208 -33.40 -8.73 20.92
C THR A 208 -33.55 -7.22 21.19
N GLN A 209 -34.67 -6.81 21.77
CA GLN A 209 -34.92 -5.41 22.11
C GLN A 209 -33.96 -4.89 23.19
N GLU A 210 -33.67 -5.68 24.22
CA GLU A 210 -32.67 -5.33 25.24
C GLU A 210 -31.27 -5.19 24.62
N THR A 211 -30.92 -6.09 23.70
CA THR A 211 -29.62 -6.04 22.98
C THR A 211 -29.54 -4.77 22.12
N LEU A 212 -30.59 -4.42 21.39
CA LEU A 212 -30.66 -3.20 20.59
C LEU A 212 -30.48 -1.94 21.45
N GLN A 213 -31.13 -1.87 22.61
CA GLN A 213 -30.98 -0.75 23.54
C GLN A 213 -29.54 -0.59 24.01
N LYS A 214 -28.85 -1.70 24.33
CA LYS A 214 -27.43 -1.68 24.73
C LYS A 214 -26.51 -1.26 23.59
N LEU A 215 -26.85 -1.59 22.35
CA LEU A 215 -26.07 -1.27 21.16
C LEU A 215 -26.39 0.10 20.55
N GLN A 216 -27.36 0.84 21.09
CA GLN A 216 -27.75 2.15 20.55
C GLN A 216 -26.59 3.15 20.44
N PRO A 217 -25.69 3.32 21.43
CA PRO A 217 -24.56 4.23 21.29
C PRO A 217 -23.58 3.83 20.17
N LEU A 218 -23.41 2.52 19.96
CA LEU A 218 -22.61 2.01 18.85
C LEU A 218 -23.30 2.32 17.52
N LYS A 219 -24.62 2.09 17.41
CA LYS A 219 -25.40 2.43 16.23
C LYS A 219 -25.22 3.91 15.86
N ASP A 220 -25.39 4.80 16.84
CA ASP A 220 -25.27 6.25 16.61
C ASP A 220 -23.86 6.63 16.13
N ALA A 221 -22.82 6.06 16.74
CA ALA A 221 -21.43 6.30 16.33
C ALA A 221 -21.14 5.78 14.91
N LEU A 222 -21.63 4.59 14.55
CA LEU A 222 -21.46 4.02 13.21
C LEU A 222 -22.19 4.85 12.15
N GLN A 223 -23.41 5.33 12.45
CA GLN A 223 -24.14 6.23 11.55
C GLN A 223 -23.39 7.54 11.32
N HIS A 224 -22.79 8.10 12.38
CA HIS A 224 -21.96 9.29 12.26
C HIS A 224 -20.73 9.05 11.37
N ILE A 225 -20.07 7.89 11.47
CA ILE A 225 -18.94 7.55 10.61
C ILE A 225 -19.36 7.53 9.14
N VAL A 226 -20.46 6.83 8.81
CA VAL A 226 -20.98 6.74 7.44
C VAL A 226 -21.33 8.13 6.91
N SER A 227 -22.10 8.92 7.66
CA SER A 227 -22.48 10.26 7.21
C SER A 227 -21.29 11.20 7.05
N TYR A 228 -20.28 11.09 7.91
CA TYR A 228 -19.08 11.91 7.80
C TYR A 228 -18.26 11.56 6.55
N GLN A 229 -18.15 10.28 6.21
CA GLN A 229 -17.42 9.84 5.00
C GLN A 229 -18.15 10.25 3.72
N GLN A 230 -19.47 10.12 3.68
CA GLN A 230 -20.28 10.60 2.55
C GLN A 230 -20.11 12.10 2.31
N MET A 231 -20.04 12.91 3.37
CA MET A 231 -19.75 14.34 3.21
C MET A 231 -18.35 14.61 2.64
N LEU A 232 -17.34 13.81 3.02
CA LEU A 232 -15.99 13.97 2.47
C LEU A 232 -15.92 13.56 0.99
N GLU A 233 -16.62 12.49 0.60
CA GLU A 233 -16.72 12.05 -0.80
C GLU A 233 -17.43 13.11 -1.66
N GLU A 234 -18.53 13.70 -1.17
CA GLU A 234 -19.22 14.81 -1.83
C GLU A 234 -18.32 16.06 -1.97
N GLU A 235 -17.53 16.41 -0.95
CA GLU A 235 -16.57 17.53 -1.01
C GLU A 235 -15.42 17.28 -2.01
N GLU A 236 -14.96 16.03 -2.16
CA GLU A 236 -13.95 15.66 -3.15
C GLU A 236 -14.52 15.71 -4.58
N GLU A 237 -15.71 15.16 -4.81
CA GLU A 237 -16.40 15.22 -6.12
C GLU A 237 -16.68 16.66 -6.57
N ASP A 238 -17.16 17.53 -5.66
CA ASP A 238 -17.39 18.96 -5.94
C ASP A 238 -16.09 19.70 -6.28
N SER A 239 -14.93 19.24 -5.77
CA SER A 239 -13.63 19.84 -6.06
C SER A 239 -13.08 19.43 -7.43
N GLU A 240 -13.26 18.16 -7.82
CA GLU A 240 -12.82 17.64 -9.13
C GLU A 240 -13.67 18.20 -10.28
N GLU A 241 -14.98 18.44 -10.08
CA GLU A 241 -15.84 19.09 -11.09
C GLU A 241 -15.49 20.57 -11.33
N SER A 242 -14.77 21.22 -10.40
CA SER A 242 -14.39 22.63 -10.51
C SER A 242 -13.05 22.88 -11.23
N GLU A 243 -12.24 21.84 -11.44
CA GLU A 243 -10.93 21.95 -12.12
C GLU A 243 -11.03 21.77 -13.66
N ASP A 244 -12.18 21.36 -14.19
CA ASP A 244 -12.40 21.15 -15.63
C ASP A 244 -12.82 22.43 -16.42
N ASP A 245 -12.97 23.59 -15.75
CA ASP A 245 -13.46 24.84 -16.33
C ASP A 245 -12.37 25.92 -16.61
N GLU A 246 -11.07 25.64 -16.43
CA GLU A 246 -9.98 26.64 -16.61
C GLU A 246 -8.99 26.38 -17.77
N ASP A 247 -9.38 25.68 -18.84
CA ASP A 247 -8.56 25.59 -20.07
C ASP A 247 -9.35 26.02 -21.33
N ASP A 248 -9.66 27.31 -21.43
CA ASP A 248 -9.89 27.98 -22.72
C ASP A 248 -9.66 29.49 -22.55
N ASP A 249 -8.44 29.95 -22.82
CA ASP A 249 -8.17 31.25 -23.46
C ASP A 249 -6.66 31.43 -23.64
N ASP A 250 -6.19 31.38 -24.89
CA ASP A 250 -5.20 32.34 -25.40
C ASP A 250 -4.92 32.04 -26.89
N ASP A 251 -5.64 32.73 -27.78
CA ASP A 251 -5.13 33.05 -29.12
C ASP A 251 -5.69 34.40 -29.62
N GLU A 252 -4.79 35.39 -29.60
CA GLU A 252 -4.54 36.48 -30.56
C GLU A 252 -5.56 37.62 -30.82
N GLU A 253 -5.11 38.82 -30.42
CA GLU A 253 -5.03 40.12 -31.12
C GLU A 253 -6.22 40.65 -31.97
N GLU A 254 -6.64 41.90 -31.71
CA GLU A 254 -6.60 43.06 -32.64
C GLU A 254 -7.47 44.24 -32.13
N GLU A 255 -7.24 45.41 -32.72
CA GLU A 255 -7.44 46.77 -32.21
C GLU A 255 -8.87 47.37 -32.19
N ASP A 256 -8.97 48.47 -31.41
CA ASP A 256 -9.63 49.77 -31.66
C ASP A 256 -11.14 50.05 -31.39
N SER A 257 -11.31 51.25 -30.83
CA SER A 257 -12.41 52.22 -30.97
C SER A 257 -13.69 52.18 -30.09
N SER A 258 -13.83 53.30 -29.35
CA SER A 258 -15.03 54.06 -28.90
C SER A 258 -16.45 53.48 -29.01
N SER A 259 -17.26 53.61 -27.95
CA SER A 259 -18.32 54.64 -27.79
C SER A 259 -19.39 54.27 -26.73
N SER A 260 -19.70 55.25 -25.88
CA SER A 260 -20.97 55.67 -25.24
C SER A 260 -22.27 54.81 -25.19
N GLU A 261 -23.05 55.17 -24.15
CA GLU A 261 -24.53 55.11 -23.97
C GLU A 261 -25.11 53.81 -23.38
N GLU A 262 -25.77 53.88 -22.19
CA GLU A 262 -27.25 53.99 -21.96
C GLU A 262 -27.98 52.69 -22.37
N GLU A 263 -29.00 52.12 -21.75
CA GLU A 263 -29.93 52.37 -20.64
C GLU A 263 -30.70 51.04 -20.45
N GLU A 264 -31.50 51.00 -19.38
CA GLU A 264 -32.63 50.10 -19.05
C GLU A 264 -33.27 49.21 -20.15
N ASN A 265 -33.68 47.97 -19.83
CA ASN A 265 -35.07 47.63 -19.42
C ASN A 265 -35.40 46.12 -19.40
N LYS A 266 -36.48 45.86 -18.66
CA LYS A 266 -37.27 44.64 -18.37
C LYS A 266 -37.68 43.75 -19.55
N GLU A 267 -38.00 42.49 -19.24
CA GLU A 267 -39.26 41.75 -19.54
C GLU A 267 -39.12 40.32 -18.98
N GLU A 268 -39.87 39.85 -17.97
CA GLU A 268 -41.27 39.37 -17.93
C GLU A 268 -41.70 38.32 -18.96
N GLY A 269 -42.19 37.18 -18.46
CA GLY A 269 -43.08 36.24 -19.13
C GLY A 269 -42.53 34.81 -19.22
N VAL A 270 -43.27 33.71 -19.05
CA VAL A 270 -44.70 33.43 -18.82
C VAL A 270 -44.78 31.99 -18.25
N ALA A 271 -45.74 31.77 -17.34
CA ALA A 271 -46.09 30.46 -16.78
C ALA A 271 -46.99 29.62 -17.71
N HIS A 272 -46.89 28.29 -17.63
CA HIS A 272 -47.95 27.28 -17.82
C HIS A 272 -47.56 26.08 -16.93
N GLY A 273 -48.38 25.46 -16.07
CA GLY A 273 -49.82 25.37 -15.96
C GLY A 273 -50.23 23.90 -16.10
N GLY A 274 -50.55 23.21 -14.99
CA GLY A 274 -50.98 21.80 -15.04
C GLY A 274 -51.33 21.18 -13.69
N ASN A 275 -52.56 21.46 -13.21
CA ASN A 275 -53.19 20.84 -12.04
C ASN A 275 -53.55 19.35 -12.27
N ALA A 276 -53.38 18.51 -11.25
CA ALA A 276 -54.30 17.40 -10.99
C ALA A 276 -54.30 17.02 -9.50
N ALA A 277 -55.46 17.19 -8.88
CA ALA A 277 -55.77 16.91 -7.49
C ALA A 277 -55.96 15.41 -7.20
N ARG A 278 -55.65 14.98 -5.96
CA ARG A 278 -56.59 14.35 -5.00
C ARG A 278 -55.87 13.57 -3.90
N GLY A 279 -56.43 13.64 -2.69
CA GLY A 279 -56.37 12.56 -1.71
C GLY A 279 -55.63 12.88 -0.43
N ASN A 280 -56.32 13.61 0.46
CA ASN A 280 -55.91 13.76 1.86
C ASN A 280 -56.31 12.47 2.59
N ASP A 281 -55.33 11.62 2.95
CA ASP A 281 -55.53 10.54 3.92
C ASP A 281 -54.60 10.76 5.11
N GLN A 282 -55.19 11.23 6.20
CA GLN A 282 -54.55 11.34 7.50
C GLN A 282 -54.51 9.95 8.13
N GLY A 283 -53.52 9.15 7.73
CA GLY A 283 -53.07 7.99 8.47
C GLY A 283 -51.86 8.36 9.31
N GLN A 284 -52.05 8.64 10.60
CA GLN A 284 -50.98 8.58 11.59
C GLN A 284 -50.49 7.14 11.69
N SER A 285 -49.56 6.76 10.81
CA SER A 285 -48.78 5.53 10.95
C SER A 285 -47.66 5.82 11.95
N SER A 286 -47.75 5.22 13.12
CA SER A 286 -46.66 5.20 14.09
C SER A 286 -45.48 4.47 13.44
N ASN A 287 -44.43 5.21 13.12
CA ASN A 287 -43.24 4.74 12.41
C ASN A 287 -42.31 3.92 13.34
N GLY A 288 -42.87 2.94 14.06
CA GLY A 288 -42.11 2.00 14.86
C GLY A 288 -41.67 0.84 14.00
N SER A 289 -40.48 0.90 13.40
CA SER A 289 -39.84 -0.28 12.80
C SER A 289 -39.89 -1.43 13.81
N SER A 290 -40.35 -2.61 13.38
CA SER A 290 -40.45 -3.78 14.26
C SER A 290 -39.09 -4.09 14.89
N THR A 291 -39.06 -4.75 16.06
CA THR A 291 -37.80 -5.15 16.72
C THR A 291 -36.87 -5.91 15.76
N GLU A 292 -37.44 -6.80 14.94
CA GLU A 292 -36.73 -7.48 13.86
C GLU A 292 -36.19 -6.52 12.79
N GLY A 293 -37.00 -5.55 12.34
CA GLY A 293 -36.57 -4.55 11.36
C GLY A 293 -35.41 -3.70 11.87
N GLN A 294 -35.46 -3.28 13.13
CA GLN A 294 -34.38 -2.54 13.78
C GLN A 294 -33.09 -3.36 13.90
N ALA A 295 -33.21 -4.64 14.26
CA ALA A 295 -32.07 -5.56 14.32
C ALA A 295 -31.42 -5.77 12.97
N ARG A 296 -32.21 -6.03 11.91
CA ARG A 296 -31.70 -6.18 10.54
C ARG A 296 -31.03 -4.91 10.03
N GLN A 297 -31.57 -3.73 10.36
CA GLN A 297 -30.94 -2.45 10.00
C GLN A 297 -29.58 -2.28 10.67
N LEU A 298 -29.45 -2.63 11.95
CA LEU A 298 -28.18 -2.55 12.65
C LEU A 298 -27.17 -3.59 12.14
N LEU A 299 -27.61 -4.81 11.83
CA LEU A 299 -26.75 -5.82 11.19
C LEU A 299 -26.19 -5.35 9.85
N ALA A 300 -27.04 -4.70 9.03
CA ALA A 300 -26.60 -4.12 7.75
C ALA A 300 -25.57 -3.00 7.96
N LEU A 301 -25.81 -2.09 8.92
CA LEU A 301 -24.86 -1.02 9.23
C LEU A 301 -23.52 -1.56 9.76
N LEU A 302 -23.54 -2.57 10.63
CA LEU A 302 -22.33 -3.23 11.14
C LEU A 302 -21.54 -3.86 9.99
N ALA A 303 -22.22 -4.54 9.06
CA ALA A 303 -21.58 -5.16 7.91
C ALA A 303 -21.00 -4.13 6.94
N GLN A 304 -21.74 -3.04 6.66
CA GLN A 304 -21.28 -1.93 5.84
C GLN A 304 -19.99 -1.34 6.44
N VAL A 305 -20.03 -0.94 7.72
CA VAL A 305 -18.86 -0.31 8.34
C VAL A 305 -17.67 -1.25 8.43
N ALA A 306 -17.92 -2.54 8.72
CA ALA A 306 -16.85 -3.53 8.73
C ALA A 306 -16.19 -3.72 7.36
N ALA A 307 -16.95 -3.64 6.27
CA ALA A 307 -16.44 -3.82 4.91
C ALA A 307 -15.77 -2.57 4.35
N GLU A 308 -16.32 -1.37 4.62
CA GLU A 308 -15.88 -0.11 4.02
C GLU A 308 -14.79 0.59 4.86
N TYR A 309 -14.92 0.60 6.19
CA TYR A 309 -14.07 1.44 7.06
C TYR A 309 -13.19 0.65 8.03
N ALA A 310 -13.46 -0.63 8.26
CA ALA A 310 -12.62 -1.51 9.09
C ALA A 310 -11.73 -2.42 8.23
N VAL A 311 -11.16 -1.85 7.17
CA VAL A 311 -10.25 -2.54 6.25
C VAL A 311 -8.94 -2.90 6.99
N ASP A 312 -8.43 -4.09 6.70
CA ASP A 312 -7.20 -4.60 7.30
C ASP A 312 -6.02 -3.68 6.94
N PHE A 313 -5.08 -3.51 7.87
CA PHE A 313 -3.87 -2.76 7.60
C PHE A 313 -2.89 -3.63 6.83
N GLU A 314 -2.25 -3.04 5.83
CA GLU A 314 -1.18 -3.69 5.09
C GLU A 314 0.18 -3.27 5.67
N GLY A 315 1.08 -4.22 5.77
CA GLY A 315 2.46 -3.99 6.17
C GLY A 315 3.42 -4.78 5.30
N SER A 316 4.68 -4.36 5.28
CA SER A 316 5.73 -5.03 4.52
C SER A 316 6.85 -5.53 5.45
N GLY A 317 7.34 -6.74 5.19
CA GLY A 317 8.43 -7.33 5.98
C GLY A 317 9.34 -8.24 5.17
N VAL A 318 10.65 -8.18 5.45
CA VAL A 318 11.65 -9.10 4.87
C VAL A 318 12.00 -10.17 5.89
N TYR A 319 11.71 -11.42 5.54
CA TYR A 319 11.91 -12.58 6.42
C TYR A 319 13.06 -13.44 5.88
N SER A 320 14.24 -13.35 6.50
CA SER A 320 15.46 -13.99 5.98
C SER A 320 15.32 -15.48 5.69
N THR A 321 14.55 -16.22 6.50
CA THR A 321 14.31 -17.65 6.29
C THR A 321 13.43 -17.91 5.06
N VAL A 322 12.43 -17.06 4.83
CA VAL A 322 11.52 -17.20 3.67
C VAL A 322 12.19 -16.73 2.38
N ALA A 323 12.98 -15.66 2.46
CA ALA A 323 13.75 -15.11 1.35
C ALA A 323 14.77 -16.08 0.72
N TRP A 324 15.04 -17.23 1.37
CA TRP A 324 15.89 -18.29 0.84
C TRP A 324 15.11 -19.41 0.14
N ALA A 325 13.79 -19.46 0.28
CA ALA A 325 12.97 -20.47 -0.41
C ALA A 325 12.75 -20.03 -1.86
N ASN A 326 13.20 -20.85 -2.81
CA ASN A 326 13.04 -20.56 -4.24
C ASN A 326 11.59 -20.72 -4.70
N HIS A 327 11.29 -20.17 -5.86
CA HIS A 327 9.98 -20.30 -6.48
C HIS A 327 9.75 -21.69 -7.09
N SER A 328 8.53 -22.22 -6.94
CA SER A 328 7.97 -23.24 -7.84
C SER A 328 6.47 -22.97 -8.05
N CYS A 329 5.96 -23.17 -9.28
CA CYS A 329 4.51 -23.15 -9.52
C CYS A 329 3.81 -24.41 -8.95
N CYS A 330 4.59 -25.42 -8.55
CA CYS A 330 4.19 -26.57 -7.74
C CYS A 330 4.99 -26.52 -6.42
N PRO A 331 4.65 -25.60 -5.51
CA PRO A 331 5.40 -25.44 -4.27
C PRO A 331 5.16 -26.62 -3.32
N ASN A 332 6.16 -26.92 -2.49
CA ASN A 332 6.08 -27.93 -1.44
C ASN A 332 6.05 -27.32 -0.02
N ALA A 333 5.99 -25.99 0.05
CA ALA A 333 5.81 -25.22 1.27
C ALA A 333 5.00 -23.95 1.01
N SER A 334 4.42 -23.39 2.08
CA SER A 334 3.76 -22.09 2.11
C SER A 334 4.38 -21.19 3.17
N ALA A 335 4.37 -19.89 2.91
CA ALA A 335 4.75 -18.85 3.85
C ALA A 335 3.50 -18.06 4.23
N GLU A 336 3.03 -18.21 5.48
CA GLU A 336 1.74 -17.69 5.93
C GLU A 336 1.88 -16.91 7.24
N PHE A 337 0.86 -16.12 7.59
CA PHE A 337 0.78 -15.34 8.85
C PHE A 337 -0.33 -15.89 9.75
N PRO A 338 -0.19 -17.11 10.31
CA PRO A 338 -1.29 -17.82 10.97
C PRO A 338 -1.77 -17.19 12.28
N TYR A 339 -1.04 -16.19 12.80
CA TYR A 339 -1.36 -15.54 14.07
C TYR A 339 -2.05 -14.17 13.90
N GLY A 340 -2.30 -13.72 12.67
CA GLY A 340 -2.81 -12.37 12.40
C GLY A 340 -1.84 -11.28 12.85
N ASP A 341 -0.54 -11.58 12.85
CA ASP A 341 0.53 -10.66 13.22
C ASP A 341 1.75 -10.84 12.30
N HIS A 342 2.80 -10.07 12.55
CA HIS A 342 4.04 -10.06 11.77
C HIS A 342 4.88 -11.36 11.84
N ARG A 343 4.41 -12.45 12.45
CA ARG A 343 5.15 -13.72 12.50
C ARG A 343 4.77 -14.61 11.33
N CYS A 344 5.69 -14.72 10.38
CA CYS A 344 5.57 -15.64 9.25
C CYS A 344 5.95 -17.07 9.64
N ALA A 345 5.12 -18.04 9.27
CA ALA A 345 5.38 -19.47 9.36
C ALA A 345 5.68 -20.04 7.97
N LEU A 346 6.87 -20.62 7.79
CA LEU A 346 7.22 -21.40 6.60
C LEU A 346 6.91 -22.87 6.89
N THR A 347 5.85 -23.40 6.26
CA THR A 347 5.32 -24.73 6.55
C THR A 347 5.36 -25.59 5.30
N THR A 348 5.86 -26.83 5.40
CA THR A 348 5.80 -27.77 4.28
C THR A 348 4.37 -28.28 4.09
N THR A 349 3.91 -28.29 2.85
CA THR A 349 2.56 -28.76 2.47
C THR A 349 2.57 -30.23 2.08
N GLU A 350 3.75 -30.80 1.86
CA GLU A 350 3.98 -32.21 1.54
C GLU A 350 5.32 -32.69 2.14
N ALA A 351 5.58 -34.00 2.05
CA ALA A 351 6.81 -34.57 2.56
C ALA A 351 8.03 -34.16 1.71
N VAL A 352 8.98 -33.46 2.33
CA VAL A 352 10.25 -33.10 1.68
C VAL A 352 11.36 -34.08 2.11
N PRO A 353 11.99 -34.82 1.18
CA PRO A 353 13.06 -35.75 1.53
C PRO A 353 14.32 -35.03 2.04
N ALA A 354 15.19 -35.75 2.76
CA ALA A 354 16.46 -35.19 3.21
C ALA A 354 17.32 -34.70 2.02
N GLY A 355 17.77 -33.45 2.07
CA GLY A 355 18.47 -32.79 0.97
C GLY A 355 17.56 -32.26 -0.15
N GLY A 356 16.25 -32.44 -0.04
CA GLY A 356 15.26 -31.84 -0.93
C GLY A 356 15.15 -30.33 -0.73
N GLU A 357 14.90 -29.61 -1.82
CA GLU A 357 14.72 -28.16 -1.80
C GLU A 357 13.31 -27.80 -1.29
N VAL A 358 13.23 -26.73 -0.50
CA VAL A 358 11.97 -26.14 -0.05
C VAL A 358 11.63 -24.99 -0.99
N CYS A 359 10.48 -25.10 -1.66
CA CYS A 359 10.02 -24.11 -2.63
C CYS A 359 8.64 -23.56 -2.24
N ILE A 360 8.47 -22.25 -2.37
CA ILE A 360 7.19 -21.54 -2.20
C ILE A 360 6.73 -20.97 -3.55
N SER A 361 5.48 -20.51 -3.64
CA SER A 361 5.06 -19.70 -4.79
C SER A 361 5.24 -18.22 -4.51
N TYR A 362 5.80 -17.47 -5.45
CA TYR A 362 5.94 -16.00 -5.35
C TYR A 362 4.74 -15.26 -5.96
N ILE A 363 3.93 -16.01 -6.71
CA ILE A 363 2.88 -15.51 -7.61
C ILE A 363 1.62 -16.34 -7.43
N GLU A 364 0.52 -15.97 -8.10
CA GLU A 364 -0.62 -16.88 -8.25
C GLU A 364 -0.24 -18.01 -9.18
N ASN A 365 -0.16 -19.22 -8.64
CA ASN A 365 0.35 -20.36 -9.36
C ASN A 365 -0.75 -21.15 -10.07
N GLU A 366 -2.02 -20.83 -9.84
CA GLU A 366 -3.15 -21.42 -10.57
C GLU A 366 -3.40 -20.75 -11.93
N GLU A 367 -2.93 -19.50 -12.12
CA GLU A 367 -3.04 -18.76 -13.36
C GLU A 367 -2.37 -19.45 -14.57
N PRO A 368 -2.76 -19.16 -15.82
CA PRO A 368 -2.11 -19.70 -17.02
C PRO A 368 -0.61 -19.38 -17.13
N LEU A 369 0.15 -20.21 -17.86
CA LEU A 369 1.60 -20.07 -18.05
C LEU A 369 2.05 -18.64 -18.37
N GLN A 370 1.35 -17.95 -19.26
CA GLN A 370 1.69 -16.59 -19.66
C GLN A 370 1.62 -15.61 -18.48
N ALA A 371 0.53 -15.65 -17.70
CA ALA A 371 0.35 -14.81 -16.53
C ALA A 371 1.39 -15.12 -15.44
N ARG A 372 1.70 -16.41 -15.23
CA ARG A 372 2.78 -16.82 -14.31
C ARG A 372 4.16 -16.33 -14.76
N THR A 373 4.46 -16.42 -16.04
CA THR A 373 5.73 -15.94 -16.62
C THR A 373 5.86 -14.43 -16.44
N SER A 374 4.80 -13.67 -16.72
CA SER A 374 4.76 -12.22 -16.48
C SER A 374 4.94 -11.88 -14.99
N GLY A 375 4.24 -12.59 -14.09
CA GLY A 375 4.35 -12.37 -12.65
C GLY A 375 5.73 -12.67 -12.06
N LEU A 376 6.53 -13.51 -12.72
CA LEU A 376 7.91 -13.83 -12.31
C LEU A 376 8.97 -12.89 -12.88
N TYR A 377 8.60 -11.99 -13.80
CA TYR A 377 9.54 -11.08 -14.45
C TYR A 377 10.34 -10.24 -13.44
N GLU A 378 9.68 -9.76 -12.38
CA GLU A 378 10.31 -8.97 -11.31
C GLU A 378 11.37 -9.75 -10.52
N TYR A 379 11.40 -11.08 -10.63
CA TYR A 379 12.40 -11.93 -9.99
C TYR A 379 13.56 -12.29 -10.93
N GLN A 380 13.50 -11.85 -12.20
CA GLN A 380 14.60 -11.92 -13.17
C GLN A 380 15.13 -13.36 -13.41
N PHE A 381 14.22 -14.34 -13.42
CA PHE A 381 14.53 -15.73 -13.79
C PHE A 381 13.39 -16.33 -14.63
N VAL A 382 13.66 -17.46 -15.29
CA VAL A 382 12.66 -18.24 -16.03
C VAL A 382 12.34 -19.49 -15.23
N CYS A 383 11.06 -19.71 -14.91
CA CYS A 383 10.62 -20.89 -14.17
C CYS A 383 10.59 -22.14 -15.06
N ASP A 384 11.36 -23.15 -14.68
CA ASP A 384 11.48 -24.44 -15.34
C ASP A 384 10.84 -25.59 -14.53
N CYS A 385 9.95 -25.25 -13.58
CA CYS A 385 9.25 -26.25 -12.80
C CYS A 385 8.39 -27.17 -13.69
N GLN A 386 8.03 -28.34 -13.16
CA GLN A 386 7.28 -29.38 -13.90
C GLN A 386 6.01 -28.84 -14.58
N LYS A 387 5.26 -27.97 -13.90
CA LYS A 387 4.04 -27.35 -14.44
C LYS A 387 4.33 -26.46 -15.65
N CYS A 388 5.33 -25.59 -15.55
CA CYS A 388 5.70 -24.69 -16.65
C CYS A 388 6.24 -25.46 -17.87
N VAL A 389 7.06 -26.49 -17.65
CA VAL A 389 7.60 -27.33 -18.73
C VAL A 389 6.49 -28.10 -19.45
N ALA A 390 5.55 -28.69 -18.71
CA ALA A 390 4.42 -29.43 -19.28
C ALA A 390 3.52 -28.54 -20.13
N GLU A 391 3.20 -27.32 -19.66
CA GLU A 391 2.36 -26.36 -20.37
C GLU A 391 3.07 -25.75 -21.60
N GLY A 392 4.37 -25.47 -21.50
CA GLY A 392 5.17 -24.91 -22.59
C GLY A 392 5.43 -25.89 -23.75
N GLY A 393 5.40 -27.19 -23.49
CA GLY A 393 5.65 -28.25 -24.49
C GLY A 393 4.44 -28.64 -25.36
N GLY A 394 3.23 -28.13 -25.08
CA GLY A 394 1.96 -28.58 -25.68
C GLY A 394 1.63 -28.08 -27.10
N GLY A 395 2.49 -27.27 -27.73
CA GLY A 395 2.25 -26.66 -29.05
C GLY A 395 2.55 -27.57 -30.25
N LYS A 396 1.97 -28.77 -30.33
CA LYS A 396 1.88 -29.54 -31.59
C LYS A 396 0.48 -30.09 -31.81
N SER A 397 -0.44 -29.21 -32.18
CA SER A 397 -1.73 -29.56 -32.78
C SER A 397 -1.91 -28.76 -34.07
N ALA A 398 -1.87 -29.46 -35.20
CA ALA A 398 -2.16 -28.93 -36.51
C ALA A 398 -3.60 -28.39 -36.59
N GLY A 399 -3.77 -27.15 -37.04
CA GLY A 399 -5.08 -26.53 -37.18
C GLY A 399 -5.02 -25.18 -37.90
N LYS A 400 -4.98 -25.23 -39.23
CA LYS A 400 -5.00 -24.09 -40.15
C LYS A 400 -6.25 -23.24 -39.93
N ARG A 401 -6.12 -21.95 -39.57
CA ARG A 401 -7.16 -20.95 -39.80
C ARG A 401 -6.61 -19.51 -39.88
N LYS A 402 -6.77 -18.90 -41.06
CA LYS A 402 -6.73 -17.45 -41.28
C LYS A 402 -7.98 -16.84 -40.65
N GLY A 403 -7.85 -15.68 -40.01
CA GLY A 403 -8.98 -14.83 -39.63
C GLY A 403 -8.56 -13.65 -38.76
N LYS A 404 -8.73 -12.43 -39.29
CA LYS A 404 -8.70 -11.17 -38.53
C LYS A 404 -9.75 -11.21 -37.41
N ALA A 405 -9.42 -10.66 -36.24
CA ALA A 405 -10.29 -9.78 -35.45
C ALA A 405 -9.47 -9.18 -34.32
N GLY A 406 -9.61 -7.87 -34.11
CA GLY A 406 -9.11 -7.20 -32.92
C GLY A 406 -9.83 -7.75 -31.68
N ALA A 407 -9.11 -7.81 -30.57
CA ALA A 407 -9.67 -8.02 -29.26
C ALA A 407 -9.00 -6.99 -28.35
N GLU A 408 -9.82 -6.06 -27.88
CA GLU A 408 -9.51 -5.10 -26.84
C GLU A 408 -8.99 -5.85 -25.60
N LEU A 409 -7.88 -5.35 -25.05
CA LEU A 409 -7.36 -5.82 -23.77
C LEU A 409 -8.29 -5.29 -22.69
N HIS A 410 -9.20 -6.16 -22.22
CA HIS A 410 -9.80 -5.95 -20.91
C HIS A 410 -8.70 -6.02 -19.86
N ALA A 411 -8.45 -4.89 -19.20
CA ALA A 411 -7.75 -4.82 -17.95
C ALA A 411 -8.53 -5.67 -16.93
N ASN A 412 -8.01 -6.85 -16.62
CA ASN A 412 -8.50 -7.64 -15.50
C ASN A 412 -7.55 -7.44 -14.32
N ASP A 413 -8.09 -6.80 -13.30
CA ASP A 413 -7.60 -6.70 -11.93
C ASP A 413 -7.22 -8.08 -11.37
N ALA A 414 -5.96 -8.47 -11.55
CA ALA A 414 -5.35 -9.52 -10.75
C ALA A 414 -4.86 -8.90 -9.43
N LYS A 415 -5.77 -8.70 -8.48
CA LYS A 415 -5.46 -8.29 -7.11
C LYS A 415 -4.66 -9.39 -6.40
N LYS A 416 -3.34 -9.37 -6.56
CA LYS A 416 -2.42 -9.63 -5.44
C LYS A 416 -1.93 -8.28 -4.97
N LYS A 417 -2.46 -7.84 -3.83
CA LYS A 417 -2.02 -6.62 -3.15
C LYS A 417 -0.56 -6.80 -2.72
N ARG A 418 0.34 -6.27 -3.53
CA ARG A 418 1.76 -6.10 -3.25
C ARG A 418 1.96 -4.65 -2.81
N PRO A 419 3.00 -4.35 -2.02
CA PRO A 419 3.29 -2.96 -1.64
C PRO A 419 3.39 -2.10 -2.91
N LEU A 420 2.60 -1.03 -2.94
CA LEU A 420 2.57 -0.04 -4.02
C LEU A 420 3.96 0.58 -4.22
#